data_AF-A0A6A8DAC6-F1
#
_entry.id   AF-A0A6A8DAC6-F1
#
_cell.length_a   1.000
_cell.length_b   1.000
_cell.length_c   1.000
_cell.angle_alpha   90.00
_cell.angle_beta   90.00
_cell.angle_gamma   90.00
#
_symmetry.space_group_name_H-M   'P 1'
#
loop_
_entity.id
_entity.type
_entity.pdbx_description
1 polymer ?
#
loop_
_entity_poly.entity_id
_entity_poly.type
_entity_poly.pdbx_seq_one_letter_code
_entity_poly.pdbx_strand_id
1 'polypeptide(L)'
;MSYKKDGYGLQVPIPKRVIDYLVAKKMHKSVKNYNLLLNNNNLQINGTVKKLFIPISFEVVLHPTVIDRRKIYLKVISMSPIKNEWINKKLFHRPPVISYQEEGIIVDLDKVNKIKMVPIGNIKHIIIKDNRIWCQFCL
;
A
#
# COMPACT_ATOMS: atom_id res chain seq x y z
N MET A 1 -12.47 1.42 -19.77
CA MET A 1 -11.64 1.96 -18.66
C MET A 1 -11.16 3.33 -19.13
N SER A 2 -11.66 4.42 -18.55
CA SER A 2 -11.45 5.78 -19.08
C SER A 2 -10.25 6.43 -18.40
N TYR A 3 -9.26 6.82 -19.19
CA TYR A 3 -8.13 7.64 -18.75
C TYR A 3 -8.55 9.12 -18.90
N LYS A 4 -8.36 9.94 -17.87
CA LYS A 4 -8.51 11.39 -18.00
C LYS A 4 -7.13 11.99 -18.24
N LYS A 5 -7.00 12.72 -19.35
CA LYS A 5 -5.82 13.49 -19.71
C LYS A 5 -6.14 14.94 -19.36
N ASP A 6 -5.81 15.34 -18.14
CA ASP A 6 -5.76 16.75 -17.77
C ASP A 6 -4.34 17.23 -18.09
N GLY A 7 -4.17 18.47 -18.57
CA GLY A 7 -3.03 19.00 -19.34
C GLY A 7 -1.60 18.87 -18.81
N TYR A 8 -1.33 18.10 -17.75
CA TYR A 8 -0.01 17.93 -17.12
C TYR A 8 0.37 16.47 -16.76
N GLY A 9 -0.40 15.44 -17.14
CA GLY A 9 0.03 14.04 -16.94
C GLY A 9 -1.04 12.95 -17.18
N LEU A 10 -0.61 11.68 -17.20
CA LEU A 10 -1.50 10.51 -17.31
C LEU A 10 -1.95 10.06 -15.92
N GLN A 11 -3.26 10.09 -15.64
CA GLN A 11 -3.82 9.57 -14.39
C GLN A 11 -4.25 8.11 -14.53
N VAL A 12 -3.67 7.24 -13.70
CA VAL A 12 -3.99 5.81 -13.65
C VAL A 12 -4.68 5.50 -12.33
N PRO A 13 -5.97 5.10 -12.36
CA PRO A 13 -6.65 4.62 -11.17
C PRO A 13 -6.26 3.18 -10.87
N ILE A 14 -5.80 2.93 -9.65
CA ILE A 14 -5.61 1.61 -9.08
C ILE A 14 -6.78 1.34 -8.12
N PRO A 15 -7.73 0.46 -8.49
CA PRO A 15 -8.85 0.11 -7.62
C PRO A 15 -8.37 -0.55 -6.33
N LYS A 16 -9.05 -0.26 -5.21
CA LYS A 16 -8.81 -0.93 -3.92
C LYS A 16 -8.57 -2.43 -4.07
N ARG A 17 -9.44 -3.15 -4.78
CA ARG A 17 -9.35 -4.61 -4.99
C ARG A 17 -7.99 -5.09 -5.51
N VAL A 18 -7.27 -4.26 -6.27
CA VAL A 18 -5.94 -4.60 -6.81
C VAL A 18 -4.89 -4.52 -5.71
N ILE A 19 -4.90 -3.43 -4.94
CA ILE A 19 -4.02 -3.26 -3.78
C ILE A 19 -4.31 -4.35 -2.76
N ASP A 20 -5.59 -4.59 -2.50
CA ASP A 20 -6.09 -5.60 -1.58
C ASP A 20 -5.58 -6.99 -1.96
N TYR A 21 -5.68 -7.37 -3.24
CA TYR A 21 -5.12 -8.61 -3.75
C TYR A 21 -3.61 -8.71 -3.54
N LEU A 22 -2.85 -7.63 -3.79
CA LEU A 22 -1.39 -7.63 -3.65
C LEU A 22 -0.97 -7.77 -2.18
N VAL A 23 -1.62 -7.02 -1.29
CA VAL A 23 -1.37 -7.06 0.16
C VAL A 23 -1.75 -8.44 0.69
N ALA A 24 -2.98 -8.91 0.45
CA ALA A 24 -3.46 -10.21 0.92
C ALA A 24 -2.60 -11.38 0.42
N LYS A 25 -2.14 -11.36 -0.84
CA LYS A 25 -1.27 -12.41 -1.41
C LYS A 25 0.09 -12.48 -0.73
N LYS A 26 0.62 -11.34 -0.25
CA LYS A 26 1.91 -11.27 0.43
C LYS A 26 1.80 -11.36 1.95
N MET A 27 0.61 -11.14 2.48
CA MET A 27 0.34 -11.17 3.91
C MET A 27 0.59 -12.56 4.51
N HIS A 28 1.13 -12.58 5.72
CA HIS A 28 1.41 -13.83 6.41
C HIS A 28 0.11 -14.60 6.68
N LYS A 29 0.09 -15.92 6.41
CA LYS A 29 -1.05 -16.83 6.67
C LYS A 29 -1.60 -16.82 8.11
N SER A 30 -0.87 -16.20 9.05
CA SER A 30 -1.26 -16.10 10.46
C SER A 30 -2.16 -14.91 10.74
N VAL A 31 -2.28 -13.99 9.78
CA VAL A 31 -3.27 -12.92 9.81
C VAL A 31 -4.64 -13.49 9.49
N LYS A 32 -5.61 -13.19 10.33
CA LYS A 32 -7.03 -13.50 10.17
C LYS A 32 -7.83 -12.19 10.21
N ASN A 33 -9.09 -12.25 9.77
CA ASN A 33 -10.02 -11.12 9.80
C ASN A 33 -9.45 -9.84 9.18
N TYR A 34 -8.65 -10.00 8.12
CA TYR A 34 -8.00 -8.88 7.47
C TYR A 34 -9.02 -8.02 6.74
N ASN A 35 -8.84 -6.71 6.86
CA ASN A 35 -9.54 -5.74 6.06
C ASN A 35 -8.58 -4.60 5.68
N LEU A 36 -8.80 -4.06 4.49
CA LEU A 36 -8.11 -2.89 3.96
C LEU A 36 -9.17 -1.84 3.66
N LEU A 37 -8.89 -0.59 3.99
CA LEU A 37 -9.77 0.56 3.79
C LEU A 37 -8.96 1.70 3.17
N LEU A 38 -9.64 2.52 2.37
CA LEU A 38 -9.08 3.72 1.74
C LEU A 38 -9.85 4.93 2.29
N ASN A 39 -9.32 5.59 3.31
CA ASN A 39 -10.02 6.62 4.08
C ASN A 39 -9.14 7.86 4.22
N ASN A 40 -9.71 9.06 4.02
CA ASN A 40 -9.05 10.35 4.30
C ASN A 40 -7.63 10.47 3.74
N ASN A 41 -7.45 10.12 2.47
CA ASN A 41 -6.16 10.08 1.79
C ASN A 41 -5.13 9.07 2.37
N ASN A 42 -5.58 8.10 3.17
CA ASN A 42 -4.76 7.08 3.81
C ASN A 42 -5.23 5.67 3.47
N LEU A 43 -4.31 4.72 3.62
CA LEU A 43 -4.56 3.29 3.57
C LEU A 43 -4.60 2.75 5.00
N GLN A 44 -5.73 2.20 5.42
CA GLN A 44 -5.87 1.58 6.73
C GLN A 44 -5.97 0.06 6.56
N ILE A 45 -5.15 -0.67 7.31
CA ILE A 45 -5.12 -2.14 7.31
C ILE A 45 -5.37 -2.59 8.73
N ASN A 46 -6.33 -3.49 8.93
CA ASN A 46 -6.55 -4.14 10.21
C ASN A 46 -6.68 -5.65 10.06
N GLY A 47 -6.56 -6.35 11.19
CA GLY A 47 -6.70 -7.80 11.26
C GLY A 47 -6.30 -8.34 12.62
N THR A 48 -6.15 -9.66 12.71
CA THR A 48 -5.76 -10.36 13.94
C THR A 48 -4.60 -11.28 13.67
N VAL A 49 -3.55 -11.20 14.48
CA VAL A 49 -2.42 -12.15 14.47
C VAL A 49 -2.39 -12.95 15.77
N LYS A 50 -1.87 -14.18 15.73
CA LYS A 50 -1.58 -14.95 16.96
C LYS A 50 -0.12 -14.81 17.37
N LYS A 51 0.12 -14.46 18.63
CA LYS A 51 1.42 -14.53 19.31
C LYS A 51 1.26 -15.44 20.52
N LEU A 52 2.02 -16.54 20.59
CA LEU A 52 1.91 -17.53 21.67
C LEU A 52 0.44 -17.93 21.97
N PHE A 53 -0.30 -18.26 20.91
CA PHE A 53 -1.74 -18.59 20.94
C PHE A 53 -2.71 -17.46 21.31
N ILE A 54 -2.23 -16.33 21.82
CA ILE A 54 -3.05 -15.15 22.14
C ILE A 54 -3.38 -14.38 20.85
N PRO A 55 -4.66 -14.12 20.53
CA PRO A 55 -5.06 -13.28 19.42
C PRO A 55 -4.77 -11.81 19.76
N ILE A 56 -4.10 -11.12 18.85
CA ILE A 56 -3.77 -9.71 18.94
C ILE A 56 -4.38 -9.03 17.71
N SER A 57 -5.38 -8.19 17.92
CA SER A 57 -5.90 -7.32 16.88
C SER A 57 -4.88 -6.22 16.60
N PHE A 58 -4.68 -5.93 15.33
CA PHE A 58 -3.81 -4.85 14.89
C PHE A 58 -4.55 -3.92 13.93
N GLU A 59 -4.10 -2.68 13.93
CA GLU A 59 -4.47 -1.66 12.97
C GLU A 59 -3.21 -0.88 12.57
N VAL A 60 -3.10 -0.56 11.28
CA VAL A 60 -2.03 0.25 10.73
C VAL A 60 -2.62 1.24 9.74
N VAL A 61 -2.34 2.52 9.94
CA VAL A 61 -2.69 3.59 9.01
C VAL A 61 -1.44 4.05 8.29
N LEU A 62 -1.51 4.08 6.98
CA LEU A 62 -0.41 4.34 6.06
C LEU A 62 -0.73 5.54 5.18
N HIS A 63 0.20 6.48 5.08
CA HIS A 63 0.08 7.63 4.19
C HIS A 63 1.11 7.56 3.07
N PRO A 64 0.71 7.72 1.80
CA PRO A 64 1.67 7.83 0.70
C PRO A 64 2.47 9.14 0.81
N THR A 65 3.79 9.07 0.95
CA THR A 65 4.65 10.25 1.19
C THR A 65 5.58 10.57 0.03
N VAL A 66 6.35 9.59 -0.45
CA VAL A 66 7.40 9.80 -1.45
C VAL A 66 7.22 8.84 -2.60
N ILE A 67 7.59 9.30 -3.78
CA ILE A 67 7.53 8.52 -5.00
C ILE A 67 8.91 8.59 -5.64
N ASP A 68 9.64 7.48 -5.60
CA ASP A 68 10.89 7.34 -6.36
C ASP A 68 10.60 6.51 -7.59
N ARG A 69 10.50 7.18 -8.74
CA ARG A 69 10.14 6.61 -10.04
C ARG A 69 8.78 5.90 -10.03
N ARG A 70 8.76 4.65 -9.56
CA ARG A 70 7.60 3.74 -9.50
C ARG A 70 7.49 3.02 -8.16
N LYS A 71 8.25 3.45 -7.16
CA LYS A 71 8.13 2.98 -5.79
C LYS A 71 7.27 3.96 -5.00
N ILE A 72 6.23 3.46 -4.35
CA ILE A 72 5.47 4.24 -3.36
C ILE A 72 6.09 4.00 -2.00
N TYR A 73 6.48 5.08 -1.34
CA TYR A 73 6.79 5.07 0.08
C TYR A 73 5.51 5.38 0.85
N LEU A 74 5.11 4.44 1.70
CA LEU A 74 3.99 4.58 2.61
C LEU A 74 4.54 4.77 4.02
N LYS A 75 4.37 5.97 4.57
CA LYS A 75 4.73 6.26 5.96
C LYS A 75 3.66 5.68 6.90
N VAL A 76 4.08 5.04 7.99
CA VAL A 76 3.16 4.66 9.07
C VAL A 76 2.74 5.92 9.83
N ILE A 77 1.45 6.27 9.78
CA ILE A 77 0.87 7.40 10.52
C ILE A 77 0.47 6.97 11.92
N SER A 78 -0.17 5.82 12.03
CA SER A 78 -0.55 5.24 13.30
C SER A 78 -0.51 3.72 13.24
N MET A 79 -0.31 3.11 14.40
CA MET A 79 -0.28 1.67 14.55
C MET A 79 -0.74 1.28 15.94
N SER A 80 -1.62 0.31 16.01
CA SER A 80 -2.08 -0.31 17.25
C SER A 80 -1.92 -1.83 17.15
N PRO A 81 -1.36 -2.51 18.16
CA PRO A 81 -0.68 -1.93 19.32
C PRO A 81 0.62 -1.19 18.93
N ILE A 82 0.96 -0.13 19.66
CA ILE A 82 2.13 0.73 19.40
C ILE A 82 3.44 -0.07 19.62
N LYS A 83 4.41 0.09 18.71
CA LYS A 83 5.80 -0.45 18.80
C LYS A 83 5.91 -1.96 19.04
N ASN A 84 5.43 -2.77 18.09
CA ASN A 84 5.71 -4.21 18.08
C ASN A 84 6.51 -4.60 16.83
N GLU A 85 7.84 -4.49 16.90
CA GLU A 85 8.76 -4.83 15.80
C GLU A 85 8.50 -6.22 15.21
N TRP A 86 8.10 -7.18 16.06
CA TRP A 86 7.76 -8.53 15.63
C TRP A 86 6.50 -8.53 14.74
N ILE A 87 5.45 -7.78 15.10
CA ILE A 87 4.27 -7.62 14.25
C ILE A 87 4.68 -6.90 12.95
N ASN A 88 5.51 -5.86 13.02
CA ASN A 88 5.89 -5.06 11.86
C ASN A 88 6.68 -5.87 10.83
N LYS A 89 7.70 -6.62 11.27
CA LYS A 89 8.44 -7.54 10.39
C LYS A 89 7.52 -8.63 9.83
N LYS A 90 6.62 -9.18 10.65
CA LYS A 90 5.72 -10.28 10.23
C LYS A 90 4.68 -9.85 9.20
N LEU A 91 4.17 -8.62 9.32
CA LEU A 91 3.15 -8.05 8.44
C LEU A 91 3.75 -7.41 7.17
N PHE A 92 4.86 -6.69 7.30
CA PHE A 92 5.30 -5.73 6.27
C PHE A 92 6.70 -5.98 5.69
N HIS A 93 7.42 -7.01 6.12
CA HIS A 93 8.74 -7.33 5.54
C HIS A 93 8.64 -8.56 4.60
N ARG A 94 8.23 -8.32 3.34
CA ARG A 94 8.03 -9.32 2.29
C ARG A 94 8.62 -8.86 0.94
N PRO A 95 9.96 -8.80 0.84
CA PRO A 95 10.62 -8.45 -0.41
C PRO A 95 10.25 -9.44 -1.54
N PRO A 96 10.28 -9.01 -2.82
CA PRO A 96 10.69 -7.69 -3.32
C PRO A 96 9.54 -6.67 -3.43
N VAL A 97 8.31 -7.03 -3.04
CA VAL A 97 7.11 -6.20 -3.30
C VAL A 97 6.80 -5.25 -2.16
N ILE A 98 7.06 -5.67 -0.91
CA ILE A 98 6.77 -4.89 0.30
C ILE A 98 7.99 -4.96 1.20
N SER A 99 8.68 -3.83 1.42
CA SER A 99 9.81 -3.74 2.34
C SER A 99 9.47 -2.81 3.49
N TYR A 100 9.63 -3.29 4.73
CA TYR A 100 9.58 -2.44 5.92
C TYR A 100 11.00 -1.98 6.27
N GLN A 101 11.24 -0.68 6.18
CA GLN A 101 12.49 -0.01 6.56
C GLN A 101 12.14 1.32 7.23
N GLU A 102 12.81 1.63 8.35
CA GLU A 102 12.83 2.97 8.97
C GLU A 102 11.45 3.66 9.03
N GLU A 103 10.46 2.98 9.64
CA GLU A 103 9.10 3.52 9.88
C GLU A 103 8.18 3.62 8.64
N GLY A 104 8.61 3.06 7.51
CA GLY A 104 7.85 3.06 6.25
C GLY A 104 7.70 1.69 5.61
N ILE A 105 6.73 1.60 4.70
CA ILE A 105 6.51 0.47 3.80
C ILE A 105 6.79 0.94 2.38
N ILE A 106 7.69 0.26 1.68
CA ILE A 106 7.99 0.51 0.28
C ILE A 106 7.22 -0.49 -0.57
N VAL A 107 6.40 0.01 -1.50
CA VAL A 107 5.67 -0.80 -2.49
C VAL A 107 6.25 -0.55 -3.87
N ASP A 108 6.80 -1.60 -4.49
CA ASP A 108 7.28 -1.55 -5.87
C ASP A 108 6.13 -1.78 -6.86
N LEU A 109 5.70 -0.70 -7.54
CA LEU A 109 4.59 -0.77 -8.49
C LEU A 109 4.97 -1.39 -9.83
N ASP A 110 6.26 -1.52 -10.16
CA ASP A 110 6.67 -2.26 -11.36
C ASP A 110 6.32 -3.74 -11.25
N LYS A 111 6.08 -4.24 -10.04
CA LYS A 111 5.61 -5.62 -9.82
C LYS A 111 4.08 -5.75 -9.92
N VAL A 112 3.36 -4.65 -10.14
CA VAL A 112 1.90 -4.63 -10.29
C VAL A 112 1.53 -4.57 -11.77
N ASN A 113 0.98 -5.67 -12.29
CA ASN A 113 0.69 -5.83 -13.72
C ASN A 113 -0.13 -4.70 -14.37
N LYS A 114 -1.02 -4.03 -13.62
CA LYS A 114 -1.79 -2.88 -14.14
C LYS A 114 -0.95 -1.63 -14.37
N ILE A 115 0.11 -1.44 -13.59
CA ILE A 115 0.97 -0.25 -13.67
C ILE A 115 2.07 -0.46 -14.72
N LYS A 116 2.48 -1.72 -14.95
CA LYS A 116 3.32 -2.11 -16.10
C LYS A 116 2.76 -1.68 -17.46
N MET A 117 1.44 -1.49 -17.57
CA MET A 117 0.80 -1.04 -18.81
C MET A 117 1.15 0.40 -19.19
N VAL A 118 1.70 1.19 -18.26
CA VAL A 118 2.32 2.48 -18.57
C VAL A 118 3.82 2.22 -18.79
N PRO A 119 4.30 2.21 -20.04
CA PRO A 119 5.68 1.79 -20.35
C PRO A 119 6.71 2.85 -19.97
N ILE A 120 6.33 4.13 -19.96
CA ILE A 120 7.25 5.28 -19.82
C ILE A 120 6.66 6.27 -18.80
N GLY A 121 7.53 6.98 -18.09
CA GLY A 121 7.16 8.03 -17.14
C GLY A 121 7.30 7.63 -15.67
N ASN A 122 7.47 8.67 -14.84
CA ASN A 122 7.56 8.56 -13.38
C ASN A 122 6.25 9.03 -12.75
N ILE A 123 5.88 8.41 -11.63
CA ILE A 123 4.74 8.87 -10.85
C ILE A 123 5.20 10.11 -10.07
N LYS A 124 4.46 11.23 -10.18
CA LYS A 124 4.76 12.47 -9.43
C LYS A 124 3.81 12.72 -8.28
N HIS A 125 2.56 12.26 -8.41
CA HIS A 125 1.54 12.48 -7.40
C HIS A 125 0.71 11.22 -7.17
N ILE A 126 0.33 10.99 -5.91
CA ILE A 126 -0.57 9.94 -5.48
C ILE A 126 -1.66 10.55 -4.63
N ILE A 127 -2.91 10.21 -4.95
CA ILE A 127 -4.08 10.64 -4.18
C ILE A 127 -4.98 9.43 -3.98
N ILE A 128 -5.47 9.23 -2.75
CA ILE A 128 -6.47 8.22 -2.45
C ILE A 128 -7.85 8.90 -2.43
N LYS A 129 -8.69 8.57 -3.41
CA LYS A 129 -10.04 9.14 -3.58
C LYS A 129 -10.95 8.14 -4.28
N ASP A 130 -12.24 8.17 -3.97
CA ASP A 130 -13.27 7.34 -4.62
C ASP A 130 -12.94 5.83 -4.59
N ASN A 131 -12.40 5.37 -3.44
CA ASN A 131 -11.98 3.97 -3.24
C ASN A 131 -10.91 3.48 -4.23
N ARG A 132 -10.06 4.41 -4.69
CA ARG A 132 -8.97 4.17 -5.65
C ARG A 132 -7.73 4.94 -5.20
N ILE A 133 -6.57 4.41 -5.58
CA ILE A 133 -5.30 5.12 -5.54
C ILE A 133 -5.07 5.67 -6.95
N TRP A 134 -5.04 6.99 -7.10
CA TRP A 134 -4.77 7.68 -8.35
C TRP A 134 -3.28 7.98 -8.43
N CYS A 135 -2.61 7.42 -9.44
CA CYS A 135 -1.22 7.70 -9.74
C CYS A 135 -1.15 8.64 -10.95
N GLN A 136 -0.59 9.83 -10.77
CA GLN A 136 -0.33 10.75 -11.88
C GLN A 136 1.09 10.55 -12.39
N PHE A 137 1.20 10.15 -13.65
CA PHE A 137 2.47 10.02 -14.37
C PHE A 137 2.77 11.31 -15.12
N CYS A 138 4.02 11.76 -15.04
CA CYS A 138 4.58 12.68 -16.01
C CYS A 138 5.45 11.90 -16.98
N LEU A 139 5.18 12.11 -18.27
CA LEU A 139 5.92 11.53 -19.38
C LEU A 139 7.11 12.44 -19.72
#